data_AF-A0A978TCH6-F1
#
_entry.id   AF-A0A978TCH6-F1
#
_cell.length_a   1.000
_cell.length_b   1.000
_cell.length_c   1.000
_cell.angle_alpha   90.00
_cell.angle_beta   90.00
_cell.angle_gamma   90.00
#
_symmetry.space_group_name_H-M   'P 1'
#
loop_
_entity.id
_entity.type
_entity.pdbx_description
1 polymer ?
#
loop_
_entity_poly.entity_id
_entity_poly.type
_entity_poly.pdbx_seq_one_letter_code
_entity_poly.pdbx_strand_id
1 'polypeptide(L)' 'MVLNESQVIGPTTEDRYSPLVGSTSQVESPRYRCPVVSCHQSWYRHSADETIPHCPIHDLVLIRDSKGA' A
#
# COMPACT_ATOMS: atom_id res chain seq x y z
N MET A 1 47.25 7.81 -25.45
CA MET A 1 45.79 7.71 -25.62
C MET A 1 45.19 8.82 -24.79
N VAL A 2 44.55 9.78 -25.45
CA VAL A 2 44.15 11.07 -24.89
C VAL A 2 42.80 10.90 -24.19
N LEU A 3 42.72 11.31 -22.93
CA LEU A 3 41.47 11.46 -22.19
C LEU A 3 40.77 12.74 -22.68
N ASN A 4 39.52 12.64 -23.12
CA ASN A 4 38.71 13.82 -23.43
C ASN A 4 37.32 13.78 -22.75
N GLU A 5 37.23 14.59 -21.69
CA GLU A 5 36.17 15.56 -21.39
C GLU A 5 34.77 15.38 -22.02
N SER A 6 33.77 15.18 -21.16
CA SER A 6 32.48 15.87 -21.28
C SER A 6 31.80 15.94 -19.92
N GLN A 7 31.92 17.11 -19.32
CA GLN A 7 31.10 17.56 -18.20
C GLN A 7 29.62 17.59 -18.63
N VAL A 8 28.72 17.13 -17.77
CA VAL A 8 27.35 17.67 -17.70
C VAL A 8 26.99 17.86 -16.24
N ILE A 9 26.77 19.12 -15.88
CA ILE A 9 26.35 19.61 -14.56
C ILE A 9 24.80 19.45 -14.53
N GLY A 10 24.22 19.00 -13.40
CA GLY A 10 22.78 18.68 -13.22
C GLY A 10 21.80 19.84 -13.46
N PRO A 11 20.47 19.76 -13.15
CA PRO A 11 19.81 18.97 -12.10
C PRO A 11 18.46 18.31 -12.53
N THR A 12 17.70 17.78 -11.55
CA THR A 12 16.23 17.55 -11.51
C THR A 12 15.63 16.17 -11.88
N THR A 13 14.98 15.60 -10.85
CA THR A 13 13.67 14.90 -10.87
C THR A 13 13.50 13.71 -11.81
N GLU A 14 13.97 12.53 -11.41
CA GLU A 14 13.21 11.29 -11.64
C GLU A 14 13.49 10.34 -10.47
N ASP A 15 12.65 10.42 -9.44
CA ASP A 15 12.48 9.38 -8.43
C ASP A 15 11.84 8.16 -9.12
N ARG A 16 12.62 7.52 -10.01
CA ARG A 16 12.20 6.33 -10.74
C ARG A 16 12.34 5.14 -9.80
N TYR A 17 11.28 4.91 -9.02
CA TYR A 17 11.02 3.61 -8.41
C TYR A 17 10.98 2.56 -9.54
N SER A 18 12.11 1.90 -9.76
CA SER A 18 12.20 0.73 -10.64
C SER A 18 11.98 -0.48 -9.75
N PRO A 19 10.80 -1.14 -9.78
CA PRO A 19 10.61 -2.36 -9.02
C PRO A 19 11.61 -3.41 -9.50
N LEU A 20 12.29 -4.06 -8.55
CA LEU A 20 13.24 -5.13 -8.84
C LEU A 20 12.56 -6.20 -9.70
N VAL A 21 13.23 -6.61 -10.78
CA VAL A 21 12.74 -7.67 -11.67
C VAL A 21 12.61 -8.96 -10.86
N GLY A 22 11.39 -9.46 -10.71
CA GLY A 22 11.05 -10.59 -9.83
C GLY A 22 10.17 -10.25 -8.61
N SER A 23 9.86 -8.97 -8.36
CA SER A 23 8.92 -8.59 -7.30
C SER A 23 7.47 -8.86 -7.71
N THR A 24 7.02 -10.11 -7.58
CA THR A 24 5.59 -10.41 -7.38
C THR A 24 5.21 -10.10 -5.93
N SER A 25 5.56 -8.91 -5.41
CA SER A 25 5.07 -8.48 -4.10
C SER A 25 3.70 -7.84 -4.28
N GLN A 26 2.75 -8.66 -4.72
CA GLN A 26 1.34 -8.33 -4.58
C GLN A 26 1.05 -8.52 -3.09
N VAL A 27 1.30 -7.48 -2.31
CA VAL A 27 0.89 -7.45 -0.91
C VAL A 27 -0.63 -7.40 -0.94
N GLU A 28 -1.27 -8.57 -0.94
CA GLU A 28 -2.70 -8.72 -0.71
C GLU A 28 -2.97 -8.36 0.75
N SER A 29 -2.93 -7.06 1.09
CA SER A 29 -3.37 -6.55 2.38
C SER A 29 -4.89 -6.64 2.42
N PRO A 30 -5.47 -7.58 3.19
CA PRO A 30 -6.92 -7.71 3.27
C PRO A 30 -7.51 -6.41 3.84
N ARG A 31 -8.49 -5.86 3.12
CA ARG A 31 -9.26 -4.70 3.57
C ARG A 31 -10.41 -5.16 4.46
N TYR A 32 -10.67 -4.41 5.52
CA TYR A 32 -11.81 -4.59 6.41
C TYR A 32 -12.65 -3.32 6.43
N ARG A 33 -13.97 -3.46 6.60
CA ARG A 33 -14.93 -2.36 6.65
C ARG A 33 -15.92 -2.53 7.80
N CYS A 34 -16.52 -1.43 8.24
CA CYS A 34 -17.62 -1.50 9.19
C CYS A 34 -18.83 -2.22 8.55
N PRO A 35 -19.54 -3.10 9.29
CA PRO A 35 -20.75 -3.76 8.77
C PRO A 35 -21.94 -2.81 8.58
N VAL A 36 -21.91 -1.62 9.19
CA VAL A 36 -22.95 -0.60 9.04
C VAL A 36 -22.81 0.07 7.67
N VAL A 37 -23.82 -0.05 6.81
CA VAL A 37 -23.79 0.44 5.41
C VAL A 37 -23.54 1.94 5.32
N SER A 38 -24.03 2.72 6.28
CA SER A 38 -23.82 4.17 6.34
C SER A 38 -22.44 4.57 6.89
N CYS A 39 -21.64 3.61 7.35
CA CYS A 39 -20.31 3.85 7.90
C CYS A 39 -19.23 3.61 6.85
N HIS A 40 -18.42 4.62 6.58
CA HIS A 40 -17.31 4.51 5.62
C HIS A 40 -15.98 4.12 6.28
N GLN A 41 -15.99 3.75 7.56
CA GLN A 41 -14.76 3.33 8.22
C GLN A 41 -14.23 2.04 7.58
N SER A 42 -12.96 2.09 7.19
CA SER A 42 -12.21 0.93 6.72
C SER A 42 -10.83 0.88 7.35
N TRP A 43 -10.23 -0.29 7.31
CA TRP A 43 -8.92 -0.58 7.87
C TRP A 43 -8.24 -1.65 7.02
N TYR A 44 -6.92 -1.58 6.90
CA TYR A 44 -6.13 -2.54 6.12
C TYR A 44 -5.24 -3.30 7.08
N ARG A 45 -5.18 -4.61 6.90
CA ARG A 45 -4.28 -5.45 7.69
C ARG A 45 -2.87 -5.40 7.09
N HIS A 46 -1.90 -5.00 7.89
CA HIS A 46 -0.50 -4.93 7.47
C HIS A 46 0.27 -6.21 7.83
N SER A 47 -0.14 -6.92 8.90
CA SER A 47 0.51 -8.16 9.35
C SER A 47 -0.49 -9.25 9.71
N ALA A 48 -0.07 -10.52 9.56
CA ALA A 48 -0.92 -11.69 9.87
C ALA A 48 -1.23 -11.88 11.37
N ASP A 49 -0.46 -11.23 12.24
CA ASP A 49 -0.65 -11.24 13.70
C ASP A 49 -1.49 -10.06 14.21
N GLU A 50 -1.81 -9.11 13.31
CA GLU A 50 -2.55 -7.91 13.69
C GLU A 50 -3.99 -8.27 14.00
N THR A 51 -4.46 -7.87 15.18
CA THR A 51 -5.85 -8.07 15.61
C THR A 51 -6.74 -7.07 14.89
N ILE A 52 -7.89 -7.54 14.41
CA ILE A 52 -8.84 -6.70 13.69
C ILE A 52 -9.49 -5.73 14.70
N PRO A 53 -9.37 -4.40 14.50
CA PRO A 53 -9.92 -3.43 15.44
C PRO A 53 -11.45 -3.29 15.32
N HIS A 54 -12.04 -2.61 16.30
CA HIS A 54 -13.43 -2.17 16.26
C HIS A 54 -13.57 -0.84 15.49
N CYS A 55 -14.76 -0.61 14.93
CA CYS A 55 -15.12 0.67 14.35
C CYS A 55 -15.24 1.74 15.47
N PRO A 56 -14.56 2.89 15.39
CA PRO A 56 -14.59 3.93 16.43
C PRO A 56 -15.94 4.65 16.55
N ILE A 57 -16.87 4.44 15.60
CA ILE A 57 -18.19 5.08 15.58
C ILE A 57 -19.27 4.17 16.17
N HIS A 58 -19.21 2.87 15.85
CA HIS A 58 -20.27 1.91 16.18
C HIS A 58 -19.82 0.83 17.18
N ASP A 59 -18.52 0.80 17.52
CA ASP A 59 -17.89 -0.20 18.39
C ASP A 59 -18.12 -1.66 17.94
N LEU A 60 -18.25 -1.87 16.62
CA LEU A 60 -18.44 -3.17 15.99
C LEU A 60 -17.14 -3.67 15.37
N VAL A 61 -16.88 -4.97 15.44
CA VAL A 61 -15.73 -5.61 14.79
C VAL A 61 -15.80 -5.37 13.28
N LEU A 62 -14.70 -4.91 12.68
CA LEU A 62 -14.64 -4.71 11.23
C LEU A 62 -14.66 -6.08 10.51
N ILE A 63 -15.37 -6.14 9.39
CA ILE A 63 -15.53 -7.37 8.59
C ILE A 63 -14.69 -7.30 7.32
N ARG A 64 -14.16 -8.44 6.85
CA ARG A 64 -13.33 -8.49 5.64
C ARG A 64 -14.16 -8.07 4.42
N ASP A 65 -13.66 -7.08 3.69
CA ASP A 65 -14.21 -6.62 2.42
C ASP A 65 -13.91 -7.69 1.36
N SER A 66 -14.82 -8.64 1.25
CA SER A 66 -14.75 -9.68 0.23
C SER A 66 -15.42 -9.09 -1.01
N LYS A 67 -14.63 -8.63 -1.98
CA LYS A 67 -15.16 -8.30 -3.31
C LYS A 67 -15.80 -9.59 -3.83
N GLY A 68 -17.12 -9.58 -4.00
CA GLY A 68 -17.87 -10.74 -4.49
C GLY A 68 -17.27 -11.25 -5.79
N ALA A 69 -17.26 -12.58 -5.91
CA ALA A 69 -16.85 -13.34 -7.08
C ALA A 69 -17.49 -12.86 -8.38
#